data_AF-A0A0R1VYU1-F1
#
_entry.id   AF-A0A0R1VYU1-F1
#
_cell.length_a   1.000
_cell.length_b   1.000
_cell.length_c   1.000
_cell.angle_alpha   90.00
_cell.angle_beta   90.00
_cell.angle_gamma   90.00
#
_symmetry.space_group_name_H-M   'P 1'
#
loop_
_entity.id
_entity.type
_entity.pdbx_description
1 polymer ?
#
loop_
_entity_poly.entity_id
_entity_poly.type
_entity_poly.pdbx_seq_one_letter_code
_entity_poly.pdbx_strand_id
1 'polypeptide(L)'
;MKLWNARLTSIIFEIAAMQVPKTVFNLINTMAYLLVGLEINLLATGKHALRQPLQLLLTYLLMWFFLSGFDSTVLWVSGAANYLWPTVIILAFFMPYRFNYHV
;
A
#
# COMPACT_ATOMS: atom_id res chain seq x y z
N MET A 1 17.62 25.29 4.00
CA MET A 1 16.32 24.62 4.24
C MET A 1 16.13 23.59 3.14
N LYS A 2 16.26 22.29 3.43
CA LYS A 2 16.06 21.21 2.44
C LYS A 2 14.55 21.11 2.16
N LEU A 3 14.03 21.94 1.25
CA LEU A 3 12.60 21.95 0.90
C LEU A 3 12.11 20.59 0.36
N TRP A 4 13.02 19.82 -0.24
CA TRP A 4 12.75 18.48 -0.75
C TRP A 4 13.11 17.41 0.28
N ASN A 5 12.19 17.13 1.19
CA ASN A 5 12.25 15.99 2.10
C ASN A 5 10.99 15.14 1.95
N ALA A 6 11.02 13.90 2.46
CA ALA A 6 9.87 13.01 2.43
C ALA A 6 8.62 13.62 3.11
N ARG A 7 8.81 14.59 4.01
CA ARG A 7 7.72 15.29 4.71
C ARG A 7 6.91 16.21 3.79
N LEU A 8 7.49 16.78 2.74
CA LEU A 8 6.72 17.53 1.75
C LEU A 8 5.73 16.61 1.02
N THR A 9 6.21 15.46 0.53
CA THR A 9 5.38 14.47 -0.16
C THR A 9 4.26 13.94 0.74
N SER A 10 4.60 13.67 2.01
CA SER A 10 3.68 13.18 3.03
C SER A 10 2.53 14.18 3.26
N ILE A 11 2.86 15.47 3.43
CA ILE A 11 1.89 16.54 3.63
C ILE A 11 0.97 16.72 2.40
N ILE A 12 1.51 16.62 1.19
CA ILE A 12 0.71 16.76 -0.04
C ILE A 12 -0.36 15.65 -0.13
N PHE A 13 0.03 14.39 0.11
CA PHE A 13 -0.93 13.28 0.11
C PHE A 13 -1.99 13.44 1.21
N GLU A 14 -1.58 13.86 2.41
CA GLU A 14 -2.51 14.06 3.52
C GLU A 14 -3.52 15.17 3.24
N ILE A 15 -3.07 16.33 2.74
CA ILE A 15 -3.96 17.44 2.37
C ILE A 15 -4.97 16.97 1.32
N ALA A 16 -4.51 16.28 0.26
CA ALA A 16 -5.37 15.75 -0.79
C ALA A 16 -6.40 14.76 -0.23
N ALA A 17 -5.99 13.86 0.66
CA ALA A 17 -6.87 12.89 1.30
C ALA A 17 -7.91 13.54 2.24
N MET A 18 -7.60 14.69 2.84
CA MET A 18 -8.54 15.45 3.67
C MET A 18 -9.56 16.28 2.87
N GLN A 19 -9.29 16.59 1.59
CA GLN A 19 -10.24 17.31 0.74
C GLN A 19 -11.37 16.43 0.21
N VAL A 20 -11.25 15.10 0.29
CA VAL A 20 -12.25 14.18 -0.24
C VAL A 20 -13.28 13.77 0.82
N PRO A 21 -14.54 13.49 0.43
CA PRO A 21 -15.53 12.96 1.36
C PRO A 21 -15.07 11.64 1.98
N LYS A 22 -15.41 11.42 3.26
CA LYS A 22 -14.98 10.23 4.02
C LYS A 22 -15.28 8.90 3.32
N THR A 23 -16.44 8.80 2.65
CA THR A 23 -16.83 7.62 1.88
C THR A 23 -15.88 7.34 0.70
N VAL A 24 -15.50 8.40 -0.03
CA VAL A 24 -14.56 8.31 -1.16
C VAL A 24 -13.18 7.95 -0.65
N PHE A 25 -12.73 8.58 0.44
CA PHE A 25 -11.47 8.20 1.08
C PHE A 25 -11.44 6.73 1.48
N ASN A 26 -12.49 6.24 2.15
CA ASN A 26 -12.55 4.84 2.59
C ASN A 26 -12.48 3.88 1.39
N LEU A 27 -13.16 4.18 0.29
CA LEU A 27 -13.12 3.35 -0.92
C LEU A 27 -11.70 3.31 -1.52
N ILE A 28 -11.05 4.47 -1.66
CA ILE A 28 -9.66 4.57 -2.14
C ILE A 28 -8.71 3.82 -1.21
N ASN A 29 -8.87 3.99 0.09
CA ASN A 29 -8.03 3.37 1.09
C ASN A 29 -8.18 1.85 1.11
N THR A 30 -9.41 1.34 0.97
CA THR A 30 -9.67 -0.10 0.81
C THR A 30 -9.00 -0.64 -0.45
N MET A 31 -9.09 0.07 -1.59
CA MET A 31 -8.38 -0.33 -2.81
C MET A 31 -6.87 -0.36 -2.60
N ALA A 32 -6.29 0.64 -1.95
CA ALA A 32 -4.85 0.66 -1.63
C ALA A 32 -4.45 -0.52 -0.74
N TYR A 33 -5.23 -0.84 0.30
CA TYR A 33 -4.98 -2.00 1.17
C TYR A 33 -5.01 -3.34 0.41
N LEU A 34 -6.01 -3.52 -0.47
CA LEU A 34 -6.12 -4.70 -1.33
C LEU A 34 -4.94 -4.79 -2.32
N LEU A 35 -4.51 -3.67 -2.88
CA LEU A 35 -3.34 -3.63 -3.74
C LEU A 35 -2.11 -4.09 -2.97
N VAL A 36 -1.77 -3.47 -1.83
CA VAL A 36 -0.59 -3.86 -1.04
C VAL A 36 -0.56 -5.37 -0.75
N GLY A 37 -1.68 -5.97 -0.34
CA GLY A 37 -1.74 -7.41 -0.08
C GLY A 37 -1.52 -8.27 -1.33
N LEU A 38 -2.09 -7.85 -2.47
CA LEU A 38 -1.87 -8.50 -3.75
C LEU A 38 -0.41 -8.37 -4.22
N GLU A 39 0.21 -7.21 -4.04
CA GLU A 39 1.60 -6.96 -4.42
C GLU A 39 2.58 -7.77 -3.56
N ILE A 40 2.36 -7.83 -2.25
CA ILE A 40 3.14 -8.69 -1.35
C ILE A 40 3.03 -10.16 -1.79
N ASN A 41 1.82 -10.64 -2.07
CA ASN A 41 1.60 -12.01 -2.52
C ASN A 41 2.27 -12.29 -3.88
N LEU A 42 2.21 -11.34 -4.82
CA LEU A 42 2.91 -11.42 -6.11
C LEU A 42 4.42 -11.48 -5.96
N LEU A 43 5.00 -10.66 -5.08
CA LEU A 43 6.45 -10.64 -4.85
C LEU A 43 6.92 -11.93 -4.17
N ALA A 44 6.14 -12.45 -3.21
CA ALA A 44 6.43 -13.69 -2.49
C ALA A 44 6.32 -14.93 -3.39
N THR A 45 5.20 -15.11 -4.09
CA THR A 45 4.86 -16.35 -4.81
C THR A 45 5.18 -16.28 -6.31
N GLY A 46 5.45 -15.10 -6.86
CA GLY A 46 5.71 -14.91 -8.28
C GLY A 46 4.44 -15.10 -9.14
N LYS A 47 4.59 -15.60 -10.38
CA LYS A 47 3.50 -15.66 -11.38
C LYS A 47 2.32 -16.56 -10.97
N HIS A 48 2.49 -17.38 -9.94
CA HIS A 48 1.45 -18.26 -9.40
C HIS A 48 0.59 -17.63 -8.30
N ALA A 49 0.89 -16.39 -7.89
CA ALA A 49 0.22 -15.75 -6.75
C ALA A 49 -1.32 -15.69 -6.87
N LEU A 50 -1.84 -15.48 -8.09
CA LEU A 50 -3.29 -15.44 -8.34
C LEU A 50 -3.96 -16.82 -8.38
N ARG A 51 -3.18 -17.91 -8.48
CA ARG A 51 -3.69 -19.28 -8.53
C ARG A 51 -3.77 -19.94 -7.15
N GLN A 52 -3.31 -19.25 -6.10
CA GLN A 52 -3.22 -19.78 -4.74
C GLN A 52 -4.00 -18.89 -3.75
N PRO A 53 -5.34 -18.92 -3.77
CA PRO A 53 -6.18 -18.02 -2.97
C PRO A 53 -5.95 -18.16 -1.47
N LEU A 54 -5.55 -19.34 -0.99
CA LEU A 54 -5.23 -19.56 0.42
C LEU A 54 -3.99 -18.76 0.86
N GLN A 55 -2.98 -18.64 -0.01
CA GLN A 55 -1.79 -17.83 0.28
C GLN A 55 -2.13 -16.35 0.32
N LEU A 56 -2.97 -15.88 -0.63
CA LEU A 56 -3.44 -14.49 -0.62
C LEU A 56 -4.23 -14.17 0.66
N LEU A 57 -5.12 -15.08 1.09
CA LEU A 57 -5.82 -14.94 2.36
C LEU A 57 -4.84 -14.87 3.54
N LEU A 58 -3.84 -15.75 3.57
CA LEU A 58 -2.80 -15.74 4.59
C LEU A 58 -2.03 -14.42 4.58
N THR A 59 -1.71 -13.84 3.41
CA THR A 59 -1.07 -12.53 3.30
C THR A 59 -1.90 -11.45 3.98
N TYR A 60 -3.20 -11.37 3.72
CA TYR A 60 -4.06 -10.37 4.37
C TYR A 60 -4.18 -10.59 5.89
N LEU A 61 -4.26 -11.84 6.34
CA LEU A 61 -4.23 -12.15 7.77
C LEU A 61 -2.92 -11.69 8.42
N LEU A 62 -1.79 -11.98 7.79
CA LEU A 62 -0.49 -11.53 8.29
C LEU A 62 -0.39 -10.00 8.29
N MET A 63 -0.89 -9.32 7.26
CA MET A 63 -0.93 -7.85 7.25
C MET A 63 -1.73 -7.29 8.42
N TRP A 64 -2.87 -7.89 8.76
CA TRP A 64 -3.67 -7.46 9.91
C TRP A 64 -2.89 -7.54 11.23
N PHE A 65 -2.15 -8.64 11.46
CA PHE A 65 -1.46 -8.87 12.73
C PHE A 65 -0.07 -8.24 12.82
N PHE A 66 0.64 -8.09 11.70
CA PHE A 66 2.06 -7.73 11.69
C PHE A 66 2.35 -6.33 11.17
N LEU A 67 1.36 -5.61 10.60
CA LEU A 67 1.54 -4.19 10.31
C LEU A 67 1.57 -3.39 11.61
N SER A 68 2.65 -2.63 11.81
CA SER A 68 2.81 -1.76 12.97
C SER A 68 1.73 -0.68 12.99
N GLY A 69 1.01 -0.57 14.11
CA GLY A 69 -0.01 0.46 14.34
C GLY A 69 -1.11 0.45 13.30
N PHE A 70 -1.70 -0.71 12.99
CA PHE A 70 -2.70 -0.88 11.92
C PHE A 70 -3.81 0.19 11.94
N ASP A 71 -4.29 0.56 13.12
CA ASP A 71 -5.27 1.62 13.34
C ASP A 71 -4.79 2.98 12.81
N SER A 72 -3.55 3.33 13.13
CA SER A 72 -2.97 4.65 12.84
C SER A 72 -2.31 4.71 11.47
N THR A 73 -1.81 3.60 10.92
CA THR A 73 -1.07 3.55 9.65
C THR A 73 -1.90 3.10 8.45
N VAL A 74 -2.97 2.33 8.67
CA VAL A 74 -3.84 1.80 7.60
C VAL A 74 -5.21 2.46 7.61
N LEU A 75 -5.85 2.63 8.78
CA LEU A 75 -7.23 3.13 8.85
C LEU A 75 -7.34 4.65 8.94
N TRP A 76 -6.40 5.31 9.60
CA TRP A 76 -6.40 6.75 9.79
C TRP A 76 -5.93 7.50 8.55
N VAL A 77 -6.54 8.66 8.25
CA VAL A 77 -6.30 9.40 6.99
C VAL A 77 -4.83 9.79 6.80
N SER A 78 -4.20 10.33 7.87
CA SER A 78 -2.81 10.77 7.83
C SER A 78 -1.87 9.58 7.66
N GLY A 79 -2.06 8.50 8.43
CA GLY A 79 -1.18 7.35 8.29
C GLY A 79 -1.37 6.61 6.97
N ALA A 80 -2.60 6.44 6.48
CA ALA A 80 -2.84 5.83 5.18
C ALA A 80 -2.14 6.60 4.05
N ALA A 81 -2.26 7.93 4.03
CA ALA A 81 -1.60 8.80 3.06
C ALA A 81 -0.07 8.76 3.18
N ASN A 82 0.47 8.55 4.38
CA ASN A 82 1.90 8.61 4.66
C ASN A 82 2.62 7.26 4.59
N TYR A 83 1.89 6.15 4.77
CA TYR A 83 2.44 4.80 4.83
C TYR A 83 1.81 3.89 3.79
N LEU A 84 0.50 3.66 3.84
CA LEU A 84 -0.17 2.68 2.99
C LEU A 84 -0.10 3.04 1.50
N TRP A 85 -0.47 4.27 1.12
CA TRP A 85 -0.51 4.67 -0.29
C TRP A 85 0.89 4.72 -0.93
N PRO A 86 1.93 5.26 -0.26
CA PRO A 86 3.30 5.17 -0.75
C PRO A 86 3.81 3.73 -0.85
N THR A 87 3.40 2.82 0.05
CA THR A 87 3.78 1.40 -0.03
C THR A 87 3.32 0.77 -1.34
N VAL A 88 2.13 1.09 -1.85
CA VAL A 88 1.68 0.62 -3.17
C VAL A 88 2.69 0.98 -4.27
N ILE A 89 3.13 2.24 -4.30
CA ILE A 89 4.07 2.73 -5.31
C ILE A 89 5.44 2.02 -5.16
N ILE A 90 5.91 1.86 -3.92
CA ILE A 90 7.20 1.21 -3.63
C ILE A 90 7.18 -0.25 -4.07
N LEU A 91 6.13 -1.01 -3.75
CA LEU A 91 6.03 -2.41 -4.13
C LEU A 91 5.84 -2.59 -5.64
N ALA A 92 5.03 -1.73 -6.28
CA ALA A 92 4.91 -1.67 -7.73
C ALA A 92 6.27 -1.45 -8.42
N PHE A 93 7.12 -0.57 -7.87
CA PHE A 93 8.47 -0.36 -8.37
C PHE A 93 9.34 -1.62 -8.35
N PHE A 94 9.15 -2.52 -7.38
CA PHE A 94 9.90 -3.79 -7.30
C PHE A 94 9.41 -4.87 -8.27
N MET A 95 8.19 -4.76 -8.81
CA MET A 95 7.60 -5.81 -9.66
C MET A 95 8.42 -6.12 -10.93
N PRO A 96 8.90 -5.14 -11.72
CA PRO A 96 9.66 -5.42 -12.93
C PRO A 96 10.94 -6.22 -12.64
N TYR A 97 11.60 -5.91 -11.52
CA TYR A 97 12.80 -6.61 -11.06
C TYR A 97 12.52 -8.05 -10.62
N ARG A 98 11.35 -8.30 -10.01
CA ARG A 98 10.95 -9.66 -9.62
C ARG A 98 10.69 -10.56 -10.81
N PHE A 99 10.14 -10.01 -11.89
CA PHE A 99 9.68 -10.76 -13.07
C PHE A 99 10.63 -10.71 -14.26
N ASN A 100 11.84 -10.16 -14.10
CA ASN A 100 12.82 -9.98 -15.17
C ASN A 100 12.19 -9.36 -16.42
N TYR A 101 11.50 -8.23 -16.25
CA TYR A 101 11.04 -7.46 -17.41
C TYR A 101 12.28 -6.83 -18.07
N HIS A 102 12.78 -7.47 -19.12
CA HIS A 102 13.75 -6.88 -20.02
C HIS A 102 13.02 -5.82 -20.86
N VAL A 103 13.38 -4.56 -20.66
CA VAL A 103 12.98 -3.45 -21.55
C VAL A 103 13.82 -3.52 -22.80
#